data_AF-A0A1Y1X9A7-F1
#
_entry.id   AF-A0A1Y1X9A7-F1
#
_cell.length_a   1.000
_cell.length_b   1.000
_cell.length_c   1.000
_cell.angle_alpha   90.00
_cell.angle_beta   90.00
_cell.angle_gamma   90.00
#
_symmetry.space_group_name_H-M   'P 1'
#
loop_
_entity.id
_entity.type
_entity.pdbx_description
1 polymer ?
#
loop_
_entity_poly.entity_id
_entity_poly.type
_entity_poly.pdbx_seq_one_letter_code
_entity_poly.pdbx_strand_id
1 'polypeptide(L)'
;MTSYDSGHIFNLDEEQKVLLREYWDALFDYFSIDVDYSKCTTEEEKAKERQKVVEGKLHKRSRMYLDSSFDEGTASDIEGFQLSPGSSPNTPATATPTNGLLSPNLDSSPVNSPTSPTTPSSAQKSPKLSALKGRGGFNRFLRRKSNSNFTETNSNTSTPSGSPPYNYNNPNYKGLAEIKLDNDNILQSMKEEFFFMMSCDEPDSVALRFLRARKWNVNKAVKMTTACLQWRIEWNVRALLEMGEQGIDEEVFKSGKAFIFGRDKENRPLSIVRVRYHNKNTVPLFESEKFTMFLLETGRLSIKPPVEMCSIVFDMTEFSMNNMDYPYVKFVLHCLQNYYPECLGVCLIVNAPWIFNGCWKIIKPLLDPIVSSKVHFIKFEELKDYIDEDQIIKAFGGTNPYEYNYIPPSADDIEMEKKTKSNDNPEKFKRIEEWRAIVKEYEDITKEWIEKNRDLDNLCRAKNSENPDSLLKAEKGKEINAENIVIDDKDKLMKEAEEVESRRKEIGEKHKKAFNKLIPYVYTKTYYQRNNIFNYVSEDEI
;
A
#
# COMPACT_ATOMS: atom_id res chain seq x y z
N MET A 1 2.94 -15.57 3.93
CA MET A 1 2.24 -16.23 5.02
C MET A 1 1.78 -17.55 4.46
N THR A 2 2.01 -18.63 5.17
CA THR A 2 1.60 -19.98 4.77
C THR A 2 0.22 -20.31 5.33
N SER A 3 -0.39 -21.38 4.83
CA SER A 3 -1.64 -21.93 5.38
C SER A 3 -1.54 -22.40 6.84
N TYR A 4 -0.33 -22.52 7.40
CA TYR A 4 -0.06 -22.99 8.76
C TYR A 4 0.25 -21.86 9.75
N ASP A 5 0.38 -20.62 9.28
CA ASP A 5 0.67 -19.46 10.12
C ASP A 5 -0.64 -19.01 10.82
N SER A 6 -0.58 -18.58 12.07
CA SER A 6 -1.78 -18.07 12.77
C SER A 6 -2.25 -16.76 12.13
N GLY A 7 -3.57 -16.59 11.95
CA GLY A 7 -4.15 -15.45 11.23
C GLY A 7 -4.25 -15.64 9.72
N HIS A 8 -3.85 -16.80 9.19
CA HIS A 8 -4.19 -17.17 7.83
C HIS A 8 -5.68 -17.51 7.73
N ILE A 9 -6.32 -17.26 6.59
CA ILE A 9 -7.76 -17.58 6.37
C ILE A 9 -8.11 -19.05 6.69
N PHE A 10 -7.15 -19.97 6.53
CA PHE A 10 -7.30 -21.40 6.81
C PHE A 10 -6.84 -21.81 8.22
N ASN A 11 -6.41 -20.87 9.06
CA ASN A 11 -5.83 -21.11 10.39
C ASN A 11 -6.12 -19.91 11.33
N LEU A 12 -7.41 -19.62 11.50
CA LEU A 12 -7.94 -18.65 12.46
C LEU A 12 -8.36 -19.36 13.75
N ASP A 13 -7.93 -18.83 14.89
CA ASP A 13 -8.50 -19.19 16.20
C ASP A 13 -9.86 -18.50 16.44
N GLU A 14 -10.56 -18.88 17.51
CA GLU A 14 -11.90 -18.35 17.80
C GLU A 14 -11.91 -16.85 18.15
N GLU A 15 -10.83 -16.29 18.71
CA GLU A 15 -10.74 -14.85 18.96
C GLU A 15 -10.56 -14.08 17.65
N GLN A 16 -9.74 -14.61 16.75
CA GLN A 16 -9.53 -14.07 15.40
C GLN A 16 -10.81 -14.11 14.56
N LYS A 17 -11.63 -15.17 14.69
CA LYS A 17 -12.95 -15.26 14.04
C LYS A 17 -13.94 -14.20 14.55
N VAL A 18 -14.01 -13.97 15.87
CA VAL A 18 -14.83 -12.89 16.45
C VAL A 18 -14.40 -11.54 15.90
N LEU A 19 -13.09 -11.25 15.88
CA LEU A 19 -12.56 -9.96 15.41
C LEU A 19 -12.70 -9.77 13.89
N LEU A 20 -12.75 -10.85 13.11
CA LEU A 20 -13.11 -10.82 11.70
C LEU A 20 -14.60 -10.47 11.50
N ARG A 21 -15.51 -11.03 12.29
CA ARG A 21 -16.94 -10.68 12.27
C ARG A 21 -17.17 -9.23 12.67
N GLU A 22 -16.59 -8.78 13.78
CA GLU A 22 -16.68 -7.37 14.22
C GLU A 22 -16.10 -6.39 13.18
N TYR A 23 -15.07 -6.78 12.44
CA TYR A 23 -14.51 -5.96 11.34
C TYR A 23 -15.45 -5.85 10.13
N TRP A 24 -16.11 -6.95 9.74
CA TRP A 24 -17.10 -6.92 8.66
C TRP A 24 -18.36 -6.14 9.05
N ASP A 25 -18.86 -6.33 10.26
CA ASP A 25 -19.99 -5.57 10.83
C ASP A 25 -19.65 -4.07 10.80
N ALA A 26 -18.47 -3.70 11.31
CA ALA A 26 -17.99 -2.32 11.31
C ALA A 26 -17.83 -1.71 9.92
N LEU A 27 -17.37 -2.47 8.92
CA LEU A 27 -17.29 -1.96 7.54
C LEU A 27 -18.67 -1.79 6.91
N PHE A 28 -19.60 -2.70 7.15
CA PHE A 28 -20.96 -2.54 6.63
C PHE A 28 -21.69 -1.37 7.30
N ASP A 29 -21.52 -1.16 8.60
CA ASP A 29 -21.97 0.05 9.30
C ASP A 29 -21.36 1.31 8.66
N TYR A 30 -20.04 1.36 8.44
CA TYR A 30 -19.35 2.48 7.78
C TYR A 30 -19.95 2.79 6.40
N PHE A 31 -20.19 1.77 5.58
CA PHE A 31 -20.75 1.92 4.23
C PHE A 31 -22.26 2.24 4.21
N SER A 32 -22.97 2.12 5.35
CA SER A 32 -24.41 2.37 5.48
C SER A 32 -24.76 3.69 6.18
N ILE A 33 -23.78 4.59 6.42
CA ILE A 33 -24.05 5.91 7.02
C ILE A 33 -24.72 6.85 6.01
N ASP A 34 -25.97 7.23 6.27
CA ASP A 34 -26.63 8.33 5.56
C ASP A 34 -25.94 9.67 5.84
N VAL A 35 -25.51 10.37 4.78
CA VAL A 35 -24.86 11.67 4.88
C VAL A 35 -25.90 12.79 4.79
N ASP A 36 -26.19 13.44 5.92
CA ASP A 36 -27.20 14.50 6.02
C ASP A 36 -26.76 15.82 5.35
N TYR A 37 -26.96 15.90 4.03
CA TYR A 37 -26.75 17.13 3.25
C TYR A 37 -27.87 18.18 3.42
N SER A 38 -28.91 17.97 4.26
CA SER A 38 -30.05 18.91 4.38
C SER A 38 -29.67 20.33 4.81
N LYS A 39 -28.48 20.49 5.38
CA LYS A 39 -27.93 21.77 5.88
C LYS A 39 -26.86 22.36 4.96
N CYS A 40 -26.53 21.68 3.85
CA CYS A 40 -25.55 22.14 2.87
C CYS A 40 -26.26 22.97 1.80
N THR A 41 -26.05 24.29 1.79
CA THR A 41 -26.63 25.20 0.78
C THR A 41 -25.77 25.33 -0.46
N THR A 42 -24.52 24.88 -0.39
CA THR A 42 -23.52 24.94 -1.46
C THR A 42 -22.79 23.61 -1.65
N GLU A 43 -22.29 23.37 -2.85
CA GLU A 43 -21.43 22.20 -3.13
C GLU A 43 -20.12 22.22 -2.34
N GLU A 44 -19.65 23.39 -1.90
CA GLU A 44 -18.49 23.52 -1.01
C GLU A 44 -18.81 23.00 0.41
N GLU A 45 -20.03 23.20 0.90
CA GLU A 45 -20.49 22.64 2.17
C GLU A 45 -20.73 21.13 2.05
N LYS A 46 -21.34 20.65 0.96
CA LYS A 46 -21.47 19.21 0.72
C LYS A 46 -20.11 18.50 0.66
N ALA A 47 -19.14 19.08 -0.05
CA ALA A 47 -17.78 18.53 -0.13
C ALA A 47 -17.10 18.48 1.24
N LYS A 48 -17.30 19.49 2.09
CA LYS A 48 -16.82 19.47 3.49
C LYS A 48 -17.52 18.39 4.34
N GLU A 49 -18.81 18.13 4.11
CA GLU A 49 -19.51 17.06 4.83
C GLU A 49 -19.06 15.67 4.36
N ARG A 50 -18.91 15.45 3.05
CA ARG A 50 -18.26 14.25 2.49
C ARG A 50 -16.89 14.02 3.11
N GLN A 51 -16.05 15.05 3.17
CA GLN A 51 -14.70 14.94 3.74
C GLN A 51 -14.74 14.51 5.22
N LYS A 52 -15.65 15.04 6.04
CA LYS A 52 -15.82 14.59 7.45
C LYS A 52 -16.25 13.13 7.58
N VAL A 53 -16.99 12.60 6.59
CA VAL A 53 -17.42 11.19 6.57
C VAL A 53 -16.25 10.29 6.20
N VAL A 54 -15.55 10.62 5.12
CA VAL A 54 -14.35 9.91 4.64
C VAL A 54 -13.27 9.87 5.72
N GLU A 55 -12.97 11.01 6.35
CA GLU A 55 -12.01 11.14 7.46
C GLU A 55 -12.47 10.50 8.79
N GLY A 56 -13.63 9.84 8.83
CA GLY A 56 -14.20 9.23 10.04
C GLY A 56 -14.67 10.22 11.10
N LYS A 57 -14.60 11.54 10.86
CA LYS A 57 -14.97 12.58 11.83
C LYS A 57 -16.46 12.60 12.18
N LEU A 58 -17.33 12.04 11.32
CA LEU A 58 -18.74 11.81 11.66
C LEU A 58 -18.96 10.69 12.72
N HIS A 59 -18.00 9.77 12.91
CA HIS A 59 -18.18 8.55 13.71
C HIS A 59 -18.32 8.79 15.22
N LYS A 60 -18.05 10.00 15.72
CA LYS A 60 -18.31 10.37 17.12
C LYS A 60 -19.79 10.30 17.53
N ARG A 61 -20.71 10.00 16.59
CA ARG A 61 -22.12 9.68 16.87
C ARG A 61 -22.49 8.19 16.74
N SER A 62 -21.73 7.37 16.03
CA SER A 62 -22.06 5.96 15.71
C SER A 62 -21.42 4.94 16.67
N ARG A 63 -21.07 5.35 17.90
CA ARG A 63 -20.37 4.54 18.94
C ARG A 63 -18.98 3.99 18.58
N MET A 64 -18.53 4.05 17.33
CA MET A 64 -17.16 3.71 16.97
C MET A 64 -16.16 4.72 17.53
N TYR A 65 -15.40 4.30 18.55
CA TYR A 65 -14.24 5.03 19.04
C TYR A 65 -13.03 4.82 18.10
N LEU A 66 -13.10 5.43 16.91
CA LEU A 66 -11.95 5.60 16.02
C LEU A 66 -10.95 6.57 16.68
N ASP A 67 -9.99 6.00 17.39
CA ASP A 67 -8.92 6.69 18.10
C ASP A 67 -8.06 7.56 17.15
N SER A 68 -7.83 8.82 17.53
CA SER A 68 -7.05 9.80 16.77
C SER A 68 -5.54 9.78 17.08
N SER A 69 -5.08 8.92 17.99
CA SER A 69 -3.70 8.88 18.53
C SER A 69 -2.54 8.60 17.54
N PHE A 70 -2.77 8.60 16.22
CA PHE A 70 -1.74 8.31 15.22
C PHE A 70 -1.35 9.53 14.37
N ASP A 71 -2.18 10.56 14.28
CA ASP A 71 -1.96 11.69 13.37
C ASP A 71 -0.73 12.55 13.79
N GLU A 72 -0.31 12.51 15.06
CA GLU A 72 0.87 13.23 15.59
C GLU A 72 2.18 12.43 15.49
N GLY A 73 2.12 11.10 15.22
CA GLY A 73 3.24 10.18 15.40
C GLY A 73 4.10 9.86 14.17
N THR A 74 3.66 10.27 12.96
CA THR A 74 4.42 10.01 11.71
C THR A 74 4.51 11.21 10.77
N ALA A 75 3.69 12.24 10.93
CA ALA A 75 3.73 13.44 10.10
C ALA A 75 4.75 14.49 10.60
N SER A 76 4.85 14.63 11.92
CA SER A 76 5.65 15.65 12.63
C SER A 76 7.16 15.53 12.36
N ASP A 77 7.71 14.31 12.43
CA ASP A 77 9.14 14.06 12.19
C ASP A 77 9.57 14.22 10.71
N ILE A 78 8.62 14.30 9.77
CA ILE A 78 8.91 14.36 8.33
C ILE A 78 9.20 15.80 7.86
N GLU A 79 8.62 16.83 8.49
CA GLU A 79 8.86 18.24 8.12
C GLU A 79 10.25 18.75 8.55
N GLY A 80 10.90 18.11 9.53
CA GLY A 80 12.18 18.55 10.10
C GLY A 80 13.40 18.44 9.16
N PHE A 81 13.32 17.66 8.08
CA PHE A 81 14.46 17.35 7.20
C PHE A 81 14.66 18.34 6.03
N GLN A 82 14.85 19.63 6.36
CA GLN A 82 15.51 20.55 5.41
C GLN A 82 17.02 20.34 5.44
N LEU A 83 17.58 19.76 4.37
CA LEU A 83 19.02 19.61 4.20
C LEU A 83 19.70 20.96 3.97
N SER A 84 20.35 21.50 5.00
CA SER A 84 21.20 22.68 4.89
C SER A 84 22.41 22.41 3.96
N PRO A 85 22.72 23.28 2.99
CA PRO A 85 23.78 23.01 2.02
C PRO A 85 25.18 23.27 2.59
N GLY A 86 25.97 22.20 2.69
CA GLY A 86 27.43 22.26 2.60
C GLY A 86 28.21 22.51 3.90
N SER A 87 28.82 21.43 4.42
CA SER A 87 30.12 21.52 5.10
C SER A 87 30.90 20.21 4.90
N SER A 88 32.13 20.31 4.39
CA SER A 88 33.02 19.16 4.22
C SER A 88 33.62 18.75 5.57
N PRO A 89 33.70 17.44 5.90
CA PRO A 89 34.24 16.99 7.18
C PRO A 89 35.76 17.12 7.19
N ASN A 90 36.33 17.59 8.31
CA ASN A 90 37.77 17.48 8.55
C ASN A 90 38.11 17.38 10.05
N THR A 91 38.87 16.34 10.40
CA THR A 91 39.44 16.03 11.74
C THR A 91 38.45 15.67 12.88
N PRO A 92 38.62 14.50 13.55
CA PRO A 92 37.81 14.12 14.73
C PRO A 92 38.43 14.59 16.06
N ALA A 93 37.60 14.68 17.11
CA ALA A 93 38.03 14.90 18.49
C ALA A 93 37.97 13.61 19.33
N THR A 94 38.97 13.44 20.18
CA THR A 94 39.26 12.26 21.03
C THR A 94 38.16 11.81 22.00
N ALA A 95 37.95 10.50 22.09
CA ALA A 95 37.48 9.81 23.30
C ALA A 95 38.19 8.44 23.43
N THR A 96 38.46 7.99 24.65
CA THR A 96 39.50 6.98 24.98
C THR A 96 39.02 5.51 24.88
N PRO A 97 39.83 4.59 24.31
CA PRO A 97 39.74 3.15 24.58
C PRO A 97 40.83 2.70 25.58
N THR A 98 40.56 1.65 26.37
CA THR A 98 41.48 1.13 27.40
C THR A 98 42.29 -0.08 26.95
N ASN A 99 43.63 0.05 26.98
CA ASN A 99 44.67 -0.97 27.13
C ASN A 99 44.55 -2.33 26.39
N GLY A 100 45.48 -2.58 25.47
CA GLY A 100 45.70 -3.88 24.80
C GLY A 100 47.10 -4.00 24.18
N LEU A 101 48.12 -4.15 25.02
CA LEU A 101 49.56 -4.18 24.70
C LEU A 101 49.96 -5.05 23.47
N LEU A 102 50.68 -4.47 22.49
CA LEU A 102 52.08 -4.79 22.16
C LEU A 102 52.58 -4.09 20.86
N SER A 103 53.81 -3.56 20.91
CA SER A 103 54.60 -3.05 19.77
C SER A 103 56.05 -3.57 19.92
N PRO A 104 56.95 -3.53 18.90
CA PRO A 104 57.69 -2.28 18.64
C PRO A 104 58.24 -2.02 17.20
N ASN A 105 58.18 -0.75 16.78
CA ASN A 105 59.23 0.05 16.10
C ASN A 105 59.74 -0.37 14.69
N LEU A 106 60.40 0.51 13.90
CA LEU A 106 60.83 1.92 14.11
C LEU A 106 59.88 2.91 13.33
N ASP A 107 60.20 3.96 12.56
CA ASP A 107 61.45 4.62 12.10
C ASP A 107 61.22 6.11 11.69
N SER A 108 62.01 6.67 10.77
CA SER A 108 62.33 8.10 10.55
C SER A 108 62.24 8.54 9.07
N SER A 109 62.27 9.82 8.62
CA SER A 109 61.79 11.13 9.15
C SER A 109 61.52 12.10 7.93
N PRO A 110 61.79 13.44 7.87
CA PRO A 110 60.82 14.40 7.25
C PRO A 110 61.39 15.29 6.11
N VAL A 111 60.65 16.31 5.62
CA VAL A 111 61.13 17.71 5.35
C VAL A 111 60.06 18.69 4.78
N ASN A 112 59.99 19.88 5.41
CA ASN A 112 59.60 21.26 5.02
C ASN A 112 58.38 21.66 4.13
N SER A 113 57.76 22.78 4.55
CA SER A 113 56.96 23.75 3.77
C SER A 113 57.74 25.09 3.62
N PRO A 114 57.23 26.18 2.98
CA PRO A 114 56.13 27.05 3.46
C PRO A 114 55.05 27.28 2.35
N THR A 115 54.33 28.39 2.07
CA THR A 115 54.32 29.83 2.47
C THR A 115 52.95 30.50 2.16
N SER A 116 52.70 31.72 2.66
CA SER A 116 51.56 32.62 2.33
C SER A 116 52.06 34.01 1.87
N PRO A 117 51.22 35.00 1.45
CA PRO A 117 50.63 35.95 2.44
C PRO A 117 49.34 36.75 2.09
N THR A 118 48.65 37.19 3.16
CA THR A 118 47.88 38.47 3.35
C THR A 118 46.55 38.80 2.62
N THR A 119 45.79 39.69 3.29
CA THR A 119 44.42 40.19 3.01
C THR A 119 44.41 41.72 2.79
N PRO A 120 43.25 42.38 2.62
CA PRO A 120 42.64 43.06 3.79
C PRO A 120 41.09 42.99 3.86
N SER A 121 40.51 43.69 4.86
CA SER A 121 39.12 43.57 5.33
C SER A 121 38.28 44.85 5.13
N SER A 122 36.95 44.71 5.05
CA SER A 122 36.00 45.71 5.56
C SER A 122 34.73 45.03 6.08
N ALA A 123 34.04 45.65 7.05
CA ALA A 123 32.88 45.08 7.73
C ALA A 123 31.85 46.18 8.09
N GLN A 124 30.56 45.82 8.17
CA GLN A 124 29.53 46.65 8.79
C GLN A 124 28.38 45.83 9.41
N LYS A 125 27.48 46.51 10.13
CA LYS A 125 26.67 45.94 11.24
C LYS A 125 25.21 45.67 10.88
N SER A 126 24.61 44.75 11.62
CA SER A 126 23.16 44.53 11.70
C SER A 126 22.44 45.55 12.61
N PRO A 127 21.11 45.61 12.50
CA PRO A 127 20.23 45.83 13.65
C PRO A 127 19.26 44.66 13.87
N LYS A 128 18.71 44.55 15.10
CA LYS A 128 17.64 43.60 15.47
C LYS A 128 16.33 44.35 15.67
N LEU A 129 15.20 43.74 15.33
CA LEU A 129 13.85 44.01 15.89
C LEU A 129 13.16 42.63 16.02
N SER A 130 12.92 42.11 17.22
CA SER A 130 11.77 42.37 18.12
C SER A 130 10.64 41.35 17.90
N ALA A 131 10.35 40.54 18.92
CA ALA A 131 9.32 39.50 18.85
C ALA A 131 7.90 40.05 19.08
N LEU A 132 6.91 39.43 18.42
CA LEU A 132 5.49 39.65 18.68
C LEU A 132 4.76 38.29 18.60
N LYS A 133 3.99 37.95 19.64
CA LYS A 133 3.19 36.71 19.69
C LYS A 133 1.90 36.91 18.90
N GLY A 134 1.63 36.05 17.92
CA GLY A 134 0.36 35.95 17.20
C GLY A 134 -0.20 34.53 17.25
N ARG A 135 -1.51 34.39 17.45
CA ARG A 135 -2.23 33.10 17.54
C ARG A 135 -3.09 32.90 16.28
N GLY A 136 -3.08 31.69 15.71
CA GLY A 136 -4.05 31.21 14.72
C GLY A 136 -3.68 31.44 13.25
N GLY A 137 -4.26 30.65 12.33
CA GLY A 137 -4.13 30.92 10.88
C GLY A 137 -4.21 29.74 9.89
N PHE A 138 -4.29 28.47 10.32
CA PHE A 138 -4.42 27.35 9.36
C PHE A 138 -5.82 27.29 8.73
N ASN A 139 -5.99 27.99 7.60
CA ASN A 139 -7.14 27.81 6.70
C ASN A 139 -6.88 28.45 5.33
N ARG A 140 -6.38 27.69 4.32
CA ARG A 140 -6.29 28.17 2.93
C ARG A 140 -6.11 27.10 1.83
N PHE A 141 -7.04 26.15 1.72
CA PHE A 141 -7.10 25.22 0.57
C PHE A 141 -8.47 25.23 -0.12
N LEU A 142 -8.79 26.35 -0.80
CA LEU A 142 -9.94 26.46 -1.71
C LEU A 142 -9.64 27.38 -2.91
N ARG A 143 -9.13 26.78 -3.99
CA ARG A 143 -9.11 27.28 -5.38
C ARG A 143 -8.71 26.09 -6.28
N ARG A 144 -9.25 25.88 -7.47
CA ARG A 144 -10.10 26.74 -8.32
C ARG A 144 -10.99 25.85 -9.23
N LYS A 145 -12.19 26.32 -9.62
CA LYS A 145 -13.02 25.67 -10.66
C LYS A 145 -12.50 25.92 -12.10
N SER A 146 -13.09 25.18 -13.04
CA SER A 146 -12.66 24.97 -14.44
C SER A 146 -12.89 26.13 -15.43
N ASN A 147 -12.40 25.91 -16.65
CA ASN A 147 -12.65 26.59 -17.93
C ASN A 147 -12.16 28.04 -18.11
N SER A 148 -11.04 28.21 -18.80
CA SER A 148 -11.00 28.76 -20.19
C SER A 148 -9.56 28.82 -20.72
N ASN A 149 -9.40 28.96 -22.04
CA ASN A 149 -8.10 28.90 -22.73
C ASN A 149 -7.13 29.99 -22.28
N PHE A 150 -5.88 29.62 -21.98
CA PHE A 150 -4.70 30.46 -22.26
C PHE A 150 -3.43 29.60 -22.34
N THR A 151 -2.53 29.94 -23.26
CA THR A 151 -1.20 29.34 -23.41
C THR A 151 -0.15 30.25 -22.78
N GLU A 152 0.69 29.75 -21.87
CA GLU A 152 2.14 30.02 -21.87
C GLU A 152 2.93 29.21 -20.81
N THR A 153 4.26 29.32 -20.89
CA THR A 153 5.30 28.39 -20.40
C THR A 153 5.68 28.47 -18.92
N ASN A 154 6.10 27.31 -18.37
CA ASN A 154 7.17 27.09 -17.38
C ASN A 154 7.23 27.91 -16.06
N SER A 155 7.19 27.20 -14.93
CA SER A 155 8.34 27.13 -13.99
C SER A 155 8.11 26.13 -12.85
N ASN A 156 9.19 25.69 -12.20
CA ASN A 156 9.19 24.58 -11.22
C ASN A 156 8.79 25.02 -9.80
N THR A 157 7.79 24.35 -9.20
CA THR A 157 7.66 24.19 -7.73
C THR A 157 7.09 22.81 -7.40
N SER A 158 7.94 21.84 -7.10
CA SER A 158 7.55 20.48 -6.73
C SER A 158 7.33 20.36 -5.21
N THR A 159 6.07 20.39 -4.77
CA THR A 159 5.68 20.03 -3.40
C THR A 159 5.62 18.49 -3.24
N PRO A 160 6.15 17.91 -2.16
CA PRO A 160 6.13 16.46 -1.96
C PRO A 160 4.82 15.95 -1.33
N SER A 161 4.47 14.70 -1.67
CA SER A 161 3.52 13.80 -0.98
C SER A 161 2.03 14.11 -1.06
N GLY A 162 1.22 13.04 -1.21
CA GLY A 162 -0.23 13.03 -0.98
C GLY A 162 -1.06 12.68 -2.21
N SER A 163 -1.45 13.69 -2.97
CA SER A 163 -2.48 13.60 -4.01
C SER A 163 -1.90 13.64 -5.43
N PRO A 164 -2.55 13.01 -6.42
CA PRO A 164 -2.11 13.05 -7.81
C PRO A 164 -2.32 14.44 -8.46
N PRO A 165 -1.63 14.75 -9.57
CA PRO A 165 -1.74 16.04 -10.25
C PRO A 165 -3.14 16.26 -10.84
N TYR A 166 -3.54 17.53 -10.95
CA TYR A 166 -4.92 17.97 -11.26
C TYR A 166 -5.56 17.41 -12.56
N ASN A 167 -4.75 16.92 -13.52
CA ASN A 167 -5.23 16.31 -14.77
C ASN A 167 -5.03 14.78 -14.83
N TYR A 168 -4.62 14.14 -13.73
CA TYR A 168 -4.35 12.70 -13.68
C TYR A 168 -5.61 11.86 -13.95
N ASN A 169 -5.48 10.89 -14.85
CA ASN A 169 -6.48 9.86 -15.18
C ASN A 169 -7.93 10.38 -15.19
N ASN A 170 -8.14 11.58 -15.73
CA ASN A 170 -9.44 12.25 -15.72
C ASN A 170 -10.31 11.63 -16.83
N PRO A 171 -11.26 10.73 -16.53
CA PRO A 171 -11.80 9.84 -17.55
C PRO A 171 -12.91 10.54 -18.34
N ASN A 172 -12.79 10.57 -19.67
CA ASN A 172 -13.93 10.87 -20.56
C ASN A 172 -14.83 9.62 -20.71
N TYR A 173 -15.16 8.95 -19.60
CA TYR A 173 -15.81 7.64 -19.56
C TYR A 173 -16.85 7.56 -18.43
N LYS A 174 -17.93 6.81 -18.66
CA LYS A 174 -18.97 6.49 -17.67
C LYS A 174 -18.92 4.99 -17.36
N GLY A 175 -18.69 4.60 -16.11
CA GLY A 175 -18.65 3.19 -15.73
C GLY A 175 -17.91 2.95 -14.42
N LEU A 176 -17.43 1.71 -14.18
CA LEU A 176 -16.70 1.34 -12.95
C LEU A 176 -15.50 2.25 -12.65
N ALA A 177 -14.83 2.81 -13.66
CA ALA A 177 -13.68 3.71 -13.49
C ALA A 177 -14.05 5.18 -13.22
N GLU A 178 -15.35 5.53 -13.17
CA GLU A 178 -15.82 6.88 -12.81
C GLU A 178 -16.25 6.99 -11.34
N ILE A 179 -15.49 6.40 -10.40
CA ILE A 179 -15.64 6.75 -8.98
C ILE A 179 -15.00 8.11 -8.74
N LYS A 180 -15.82 9.08 -8.34
CA LYS A 180 -15.39 10.42 -7.94
C LYS A 180 -15.74 10.68 -6.49
N LEU A 181 -14.80 11.29 -5.75
CA LEU A 181 -14.91 11.61 -4.32
C LEU A 181 -15.99 12.69 -4.03
N ASP A 182 -16.44 13.41 -5.05
CA ASP A 182 -17.46 14.44 -4.95
C ASP A 182 -18.89 13.95 -5.22
N ASN A 183 -19.09 12.66 -5.51
CA ASN A 183 -20.42 12.05 -5.66
C ASN A 183 -21.15 12.02 -4.30
N ASP A 184 -22.43 12.39 -4.28
CA ASP A 184 -23.27 12.35 -3.07
C ASP A 184 -23.34 10.91 -2.47
N ASN A 185 -23.14 9.86 -3.29
CA ASN A 185 -23.12 8.43 -2.93
C ASN A 185 -21.72 7.86 -2.54
N ILE A 186 -20.78 8.69 -2.08
CA ILE A 186 -19.36 8.33 -1.84
C ILE A 186 -19.15 7.00 -1.08
N LEU A 187 -19.90 6.73 0.00
CA LEU A 187 -19.72 5.52 0.81
C LEU A 187 -20.06 4.23 0.05
N GLN A 188 -21.11 4.24 -0.79
CA GLN A 188 -21.45 3.12 -1.65
C GLN A 188 -20.35 2.89 -2.72
N SER A 189 -19.71 3.95 -3.20
CA SER A 189 -18.55 3.84 -4.10
C SER A 189 -17.30 3.32 -3.38
N MET A 190 -17.06 3.68 -2.12
CA MET A 190 -15.98 3.08 -1.31
C MET A 190 -16.24 1.59 -1.05
N LYS A 191 -17.49 1.17 -0.82
CA LYS A 191 -17.86 -0.26 -0.74
C LYS A 191 -17.58 -0.99 -2.06
N GLU A 192 -17.97 -0.40 -3.18
CA GLU A 192 -17.67 -0.96 -4.50
C GLU A 192 -16.17 -1.00 -4.78
N GLU A 193 -15.36 -0.08 -4.25
CA GLU A 193 -13.89 -0.17 -4.32
C GLU A 193 -13.32 -1.22 -3.36
N PHE A 194 -13.96 -1.50 -2.22
CA PHE A 194 -13.51 -2.56 -1.32
C PHE A 194 -13.63 -3.95 -1.97
N PHE A 195 -14.77 -4.25 -2.59
CA PHE A 195 -14.94 -5.49 -3.34
C PHE A 195 -14.12 -5.52 -4.64
N PHE A 196 -13.97 -4.41 -5.36
CA PHE A 196 -13.08 -4.38 -6.54
C PHE A 196 -11.62 -4.59 -6.15
N MET A 197 -11.17 -4.02 -5.04
CA MET A 197 -9.82 -4.21 -4.48
C MET A 197 -9.56 -5.67 -4.11
N MET A 198 -10.57 -6.46 -3.75
CA MET A 198 -10.40 -7.91 -3.52
C MET A 198 -10.06 -8.64 -4.83
N SER A 199 -10.70 -8.26 -5.94
CA SER A 199 -10.39 -8.79 -7.27
C SER A 199 -10.46 -10.34 -7.32
N CYS A 200 -9.32 -11.02 -7.36
CA CYS A 200 -9.17 -12.47 -7.41
C CYS A 200 -8.84 -13.12 -6.05
N ASP A 201 -8.57 -12.32 -5.01
CA ASP A 201 -8.45 -12.79 -3.63
C ASP A 201 -9.85 -13.22 -3.12
N GLU A 202 -9.87 -14.11 -2.12
CA GLU A 202 -11.08 -14.31 -1.29
C GLU A 202 -11.26 -13.07 -0.37
N PRO A 203 -12.50 -12.57 -0.15
CA PRO A 203 -12.72 -11.34 0.62
C PRO A 203 -12.14 -11.27 2.05
N ASP A 204 -12.22 -12.36 2.84
CA ASP A 204 -11.58 -12.44 4.17
C ASP A 204 -10.06 -12.39 4.07
N SER A 205 -9.46 -13.00 3.04
CA SER A 205 -8.00 -12.91 2.79
C SER A 205 -7.51 -11.48 2.58
N VAL A 206 -8.40 -10.52 2.25
CA VAL A 206 -8.08 -9.09 2.25
C VAL A 206 -8.38 -8.44 3.61
N ALA A 207 -9.54 -8.73 4.23
CA ALA A 207 -9.88 -8.25 5.57
C ALA A 207 -8.80 -8.58 6.62
N LEU A 208 -8.30 -9.81 6.59
CA LEU A 208 -7.28 -10.33 7.49
C LEU A 208 -5.93 -9.60 7.34
N ARG A 209 -5.58 -9.10 6.15
CA ARG A 209 -4.36 -8.28 5.97
C ARG A 209 -4.44 -6.98 6.76
N PHE A 210 -5.58 -6.29 6.73
CA PHE A 210 -5.80 -5.06 7.52
C PHE A 210 -5.87 -5.34 9.03
N LEU A 211 -6.50 -6.44 9.45
CA LEU A 211 -6.55 -6.87 10.86
C LEU A 211 -5.15 -7.20 11.40
N ARG A 212 -4.37 -8.05 10.72
CA ARG A 212 -3.01 -8.42 11.12
C ARG A 212 -2.09 -7.20 11.17
N ALA A 213 -2.10 -6.35 10.14
CA ALA A 213 -1.30 -5.12 10.07
C ALA A 213 -1.67 -4.07 11.15
N ARG A 214 -2.82 -4.23 11.84
CA ARG A 214 -3.23 -3.40 12.97
C ARG A 214 -3.41 -4.22 14.26
N LYS A 215 -2.72 -5.36 14.36
CA LYS A 215 -2.64 -6.24 15.55
C LYS A 215 -4.02 -6.60 16.11
N TRP A 216 -4.92 -6.98 15.21
CA TRP A 216 -6.32 -7.36 15.48
C TRP A 216 -7.20 -6.27 16.12
N ASN A 217 -6.74 -5.02 16.17
CA ASN A 217 -7.57 -3.91 16.62
C ASN A 217 -8.53 -3.47 15.49
N VAL A 218 -9.79 -3.91 15.57
CA VAL A 218 -10.86 -3.65 14.59
C VAL A 218 -10.94 -2.17 14.18
N ASN A 219 -11.05 -1.24 15.13
CA ASN A 219 -11.17 0.19 14.85
C ASN A 219 -9.97 0.74 14.03
N LYS A 220 -8.74 0.29 14.34
CA LYS A 220 -7.54 0.71 13.60
C LYS A 220 -7.41 0.03 12.25
N ALA A 221 -7.87 -1.22 12.10
CA ALA A 221 -7.99 -1.92 10.82
C ALA A 221 -9.01 -1.25 9.89
N VAL A 222 -10.20 -0.88 10.41
CA VAL A 222 -11.22 -0.14 9.68
C VAL A 222 -10.71 1.23 9.23
N LYS A 223 -10.08 2.03 10.13
CA LYS A 223 -9.47 3.34 9.76
C LYS A 223 -8.39 3.19 8.67
N MET A 224 -7.59 2.12 8.72
CA MET A 224 -6.59 1.83 7.67
C MET A 224 -7.25 1.47 6.33
N THR A 225 -8.32 0.67 6.38
CA THR A 225 -9.06 0.22 5.19
C THR A 225 -9.71 1.40 4.48
N THR A 226 -10.44 2.25 5.20
CA THR A 226 -11.14 3.40 4.60
C THR A 226 -10.16 4.44 4.04
N ALA A 227 -9.02 4.65 4.70
CA ALA A 227 -7.93 5.48 4.17
C ALA A 227 -7.27 4.88 2.91
N CYS A 228 -7.16 3.55 2.80
CA CYS A 228 -6.72 2.89 1.58
C CYS A 228 -7.75 3.05 0.45
N LEU A 229 -9.04 2.86 0.72
CA LEU A 229 -10.11 3.05 -0.26
C LEU A 229 -10.17 4.49 -0.78
N GLN A 230 -10.03 5.48 0.12
CA GLN A 230 -9.88 6.89 -0.27
C GLN A 230 -8.69 7.07 -1.22
N TRP A 231 -7.50 6.58 -0.84
CA TRP A 231 -6.30 6.69 -1.67
C TRP A 231 -6.45 6.02 -3.04
N ARG A 232 -7.05 4.82 -3.11
CA ARG A 232 -7.28 4.09 -4.37
C ARG A 232 -8.21 4.84 -5.33
N ILE A 233 -9.18 5.58 -4.78
CA ILE A 233 -10.08 6.44 -5.56
C ILE A 233 -9.35 7.73 -5.97
N GLU A 234 -8.65 8.42 -5.04
CA GLU A 234 -7.84 9.61 -5.34
C GLU A 234 -6.85 9.32 -6.49
N TRP A 235 -6.06 8.26 -6.34
CA TRP A 235 -5.09 7.78 -7.32
C TRP A 235 -5.71 6.89 -8.41
N ASN A 236 -7.03 6.93 -8.59
CA ASN A 236 -7.80 6.27 -9.66
C ASN A 236 -7.18 4.96 -10.17
N VAL A 237 -6.99 4.02 -9.23
CA VAL A 237 -6.25 2.77 -9.48
C VAL A 237 -6.99 1.90 -10.50
N ARG A 238 -8.33 2.02 -10.60
CA ARG A 238 -9.13 1.42 -11.67
C ARG A 238 -8.69 1.86 -13.06
N ALA A 239 -8.62 3.17 -13.31
CA ALA A 239 -8.20 3.67 -14.63
C ALA A 239 -6.74 3.33 -14.93
N LEU A 240 -5.87 3.25 -13.91
CA LEU A 240 -4.50 2.78 -14.08
C LEU A 240 -4.44 1.34 -14.60
N LEU A 241 -5.34 0.46 -14.15
CA LEU A 241 -5.41 -0.93 -14.59
C LEU A 241 -6.19 -1.11 -15.90
N GLU A 242 -7.22 -0.30 -16.14
CA GLU A 242 -8.02 -0.29 -17.37
C GLU A 242 -7.24 0.26 -18.58
N MET A 243 -6.28 1.16 -18.35
CA MET A 243 -5.27 1.56 -19.35
C MET A 243 -4.05 0.64 -19.32
N GLY A 244 -3.62 0.20 -18.12
CA GLY A 244 -2.41 -0.58 -17.93
C GLY A 244 -1.17 0.19 -18.38
N GLU A 245 -0.34 -0.45 -19.19
CA GLU A 245 0.91 0.11 -19.72
C GLU A 245 0.69 1.37 -20.55
N GLN A 246 -0.46 1.49 -21.23
CA GLN A 246 -0.82 2.65 -22.04
C GLN A 246 -1.07 3.93 -21.19
N GLY A 247 -1.22 3.78 -19.87
CA GLY A 247 -1.37 4.89 -18.91
C GLY A 247 -0.05 5.39 -18.30
N ILE A 248 1.09 4.82 -18.68
CA ILE A 248 2.43 5.08 -18.12
C ILE A 248 3.40 5.36 -19.27
N ASP A 249 4.40 6.23 -19.06
CA ASP A 249 5.47 6.49 -20.03
C ASP A 249 6.21 5.19 -20.42
N GLU A 250 6.25 4.90 -21.72
CA GLU A 250 6.81 3.68 -22.30
C GLU A 250 8.29 3.47 -21.94
N GLU A 251 9.05 4.56 -21.78
CA GLU A 251 10.48 4.50 -21.41
C GLU A 251 10.67 3.91 -20.00
N VAL A 252 9.66 3.98 -19.14
CA VAL A 252 9.68 3.31 -17.83
C VAL A 252 9.78 1.80 -17.99
N PHE A 253 9.03 1.21 -18.94
CA PHE A 253 9.10 -0.22 -19.19
C PHE A 253 10.39 -0.59 -19.94
N LYS A 254 10.77 0.16 -20.99
CA LYS A 254 12.02 -0.08 -21.74
C LYS A 254 13.27 -0.06 -20.85
N SER A 255 13.28 0.74 -19.79
CA SER A 255 14.38 0.75 -18.81
C SER A 255 14.58 -0.59 -18.09
N GLY A 256 13.53 -1.41 -17.98
CA GLY A 256 13.52 -2.63 -17.17
C GLY A 256 13.97 -2.40 -15.72
N LYS A 257 13.71 -1.22 -15.15
CA LYS A 257 14.13 -0.84 -13.79
C LYS A 257 13.46 -1.68 -12.70
N ALA A 258 12.28 -2.23 -12.95
CA ALA A 258 11.67 -3.29 -12.15
C ALA A 258 10.72 -4.15 -12.98
N PHE A 259 10.53 -5.41 -12.59
CA PHE A 259 9.63 -6.37 -13.23
C PHE A 259 9.33 -7.58 -12.34
N ILE A 260 8.22 -8.28 -12.61
CA ILE A 260 7.86 -9.54 -11.93
C ILE A 260 8.37 -10.72 -12.76
N PHE A 261 9.21 -11.58 -12.17
CA PHE A 261 9.63 -12.84 -12.81
C PHE A 261 10.18 -13.84 -11.80
N GLY A 262 9.73 -15.10 -11.88
CA GLY A 262 10.17 -16.19 -11.00
C GLY A 262 9.49 -16.19 -9.63
N ARG A 263 9.83 -17.19 -8.81
CA ARG A 263 9.29 -17.37 -7.45
C ARG A 263 10.39 -17.72 -6.46
N ASP A 264 10.19 -17.38 -5.18
CA ASP A 264 11.05 -17.85 -4.09
C ASP A 264 10.60 -19.22 -3.54
N LYS A 265 11.36 -19.76 -2.56
CA LYS A 265 11.10 -21.08 -1.96
C LYS A 265 9.79 -21.18 -1.16
N GLU A 266 9.16 -20.05 -0.82
CA GLU A 266 7.80 -20.00 -0.27
C GLU A 266 6.74 -19.84 -1.39
N ASN A 267 7.12 -20.06 -2.65
CA ASN A 267 6.29 -19.91 -3.85
C ASN A 267 5.80 -18.46 -4.07
N ARG A 268 6.42 -17.47 -3.40
CA ARG A 268 6.05 -16.04 -3.48
C ARG A 268 6.55 -15.44 -4.80
N PRO A 269 5.73 -14.69 -5.56
CA PRO A 269 6.18 -14.00 -6.76
C PRO A 269 7.33 -13.03 -6.46
N LEU A 270 8.37 -13.06 -7.30
CA LEU A 270 9.52 -12.17 -7.21
C LEU A 270 9.27 -10.88 -8.00
N SER A 271 9.35 -9.74 -7.31
CA SER A 271 9.53 -8.42 -7.92
C SER A 271 11.02 -8.08 -7.94
N ILE A 272 11.64 -8.13 -9.12
CA ILE A 272 13.05 -7.80 -9.33
C ILE A 272 13.15 -6.30 -9.63
N VAL A 273 13.95 -5.57 -8.85
CA VAL A 273 14.22 -4.14 -8.99
C VAL A 273 15.71 -3.94 -9.25
N ARG A 274 16.07 -3.41 -10.42
CA ARG A 274 17.46 -3.18 -10.86
C ARG A 274 17.79 -1.70 -10.74
N VAL A 275 18.29 -1.30 -9.56
CA VAL A 275 18.31 0.10 -9.12
C VAL A 275 19.17 1.00 -10.02
N ARG A 276 20.20 0.46 -10.67
CA ARG A 276 21.04 1.18 -11.65
C ARG A 276 20.25 1.84 -12.81
N TYR A 277 19.08 1.31 -13.17
CA TYR A 277 18.25 1.86 -14.26
C TYR A 277 17.21 2.90 -13.79
N HIS A 278 17.00 3.09 -12.48
CA HIS A 278 16.21 4.22 -11.99
C HIS A 278 17.06 5.49 -11.99
N ASN A 279 16.60 6.57 -12.64
CA ASN A 279 17.26 7.88 -12.62
C ASN A 279 16.21 9.00 -12.52
N LYS A 280 16.17 9.66 -11.35
CA LYS A 280 15.28 10.79 -11.01
C LYS A 280 15.36 12.01 -11.93
N ASN A 281 16.39 12.08 -12.78
CA ASN A 281 16.60 13.20 -13.70
C ASN A 281 16.08 12.92 -15.13
N THR A 282 15.70 11.67 -15.45
CA THR A 282 15.29 11.28 -16.82
C THR A 282 13.83 10.85 -16.91
N VAL A 283 13.24 10.37 -15.82
CA VAL A 283 11.83 9.98 -15.74
C VAL A 283 11.15 10.84 -14.67
N PRO A 284 10.01 11.50 -14.93
CA PRO A 284 9.28 12.23 -13.89
C PRO A 284 8.93 11.33 -12.72
N LEU A 285 9.05 11.84 -11.49
CA LEU A 285 8.70 11.12 -10.25
C LEU A 285 7.35 10.38 -10.40
N PHE A 286 6.34 11.10 -10.90
CA PHE A 286 4.98 10.62 -11.09
C PHE A 286 4.83 9.39 -12.01
N GLU A 287 5.66 9.28 -13.06
CA GLU A 287 5.66 8.09 -13.92
C GLU A 287 6.26 6.87 -13.19
N SER A 288 7.20 7.09 -12.27
CA SER A 288 7.72 6.04 -11.39
C SER A 288 6.71 5.65 -10.30
N GLU A 289 5.96 6.61 -9.75
CA GLU A 289 4.87 6.37 -8.78
C GLU A 289 3.75 5.54 -9.41
N LYS A 290 3.25 5.92 -10.60
CA LYS A 290 2.28 5.10 -11.37
C LYS A 290 2.80 3.69 -11.65
N PHE A 291 4.07 3.56 -12.05
CA PHE A 291 4.68 2.26 -12.33
C PHE A 291 4.81 1.38 -11.08
N THR A 292 5.07 1.97 -9.91
CA THR A 292 5.03 1.25 -8.62
C THR A 292 3.63 0.69 -8.35
N MET A 293 2.58 1.51 -8.47
CA MET A 293 1.21 1.05 -8.26
C MET A 293 0.82 -0.06 -9.24
N PHE A 294 1.16 0.11 -10.52
CA PHE A 294 0.97 -0.90 -11.56
C PHE A 294 1.66 -2.21 -11.20
N LEU A 295 2.92 -2.19 -10.74
CA LEU A 295 3.63 -3.39 -10.31
C LEU A 295 3.07 -4.03 -9.03
N LEU A 296 2.53 -3.24 -8.09
CA LEU A 296 1.91 -3.78 -6.87
C LEU A 296 0.60 -4.50 -7.18
N GLU A 297 -0.30 -3.89 -7.94
CA GLU A 297 -1.58 -4.51 -8.34
C GLU A 297 -1.36 -5.69 -9.30
N THR A 298 -0.50 -5.52 -10.32
CA THR A 298 -0.13 -6.62 -11.24
C THR A 298 0.60 -7.75 -10.50
N GLY A 299 1.36 -7.41 -9.45
CA GLY A 299 1.98 -8.36 -8.54
C GLY A 299 0.95 -9.20 -7.78
N ARG A 300 -0.12 -8.58 -7.26
CA ARG A 300 -1.23 -9.31 -6.61
C ARG A 300 -1.89 -10.31 -7.56
N LEU A 301 -2.08 -9.96 -8.84
CA LEU A 301 -2.63 -10.87 -9.86
C LEU A 301 -1.67 -12.03 -10.24
N SER A 302 -0.43 -12.04 -9.74
CA SER A 302 0.51 -13.16 -9.90
C SER A 302 0.58 -14.09 -8.68
N ILE A 303 -0.02 -13.69 -7.55
CA ILE A 303 -0.12 -14.49 -6.33
C ILE A 303 -1.09 -15.65 -6.57
N LYS A 304 -0.80 -16.83 -6.00
CA LYS A 304 -1.71 -18.00 -6.02
C LYS A 304 -1.82 -18.59 -4.61
N PRO A 305 -3.03 -18.92 -4.13
CA PRO A 305 -3.22 -19.60 -2.84
C PRO A 305 -2.37 -20.88 -2.72
N PRO A 306 -1.86 -21.23 -1.53
CA PRO A 306 -2.08 -20.58 -0.23
C PRO A 306 -1.12 -19.41 0.06
N VAL A 307 -0.46 -18.83 -0.95
CA VAL A 307 0.43 -17.68 -0.75
C VAL A 307 -0.39 -16.38 -0.70
N GLU A 308 -0.10 -15.49 0.25
CA GLU A 308 -0.66 -14.12 0.33
C GLU A 308 0.39 -12.99 0.09
N MET A 309 1.66 -13.33 -0.11
CA MET A 309 2.79 -12.37 -0.12
C MET A 309 3.62 -12.44 -1.41
N CYS A 310 4.24 -11.32 -1.79
CA CYS A 310 5.32 -11.23 -2.77
C CYS A 310 6.68 -11.00 -2.09
N SER A 311 7.75 -11.28 -2.80
CA SER A 311 9.13 -11.04 -2.37
C SER A 311 9.82 -10.05 -3.31
N ILE A 312 10.73 -9.23 -2.80
CA ILE A 312 11.38 -8.17 -3.60
C ILE A 312 12.89 -8.38 -3.60
N VAL A 313 13.51 -8.28 -4.78
CA VAL A 313 14.97 -8.36 -4.98
C VAL A 313 15.46 -7.02 -5.49
N PHE A 314 16.08 -6.20 -4.63
CA PHE A 314 16.74 -4.96 -5.01
C PHE A 314 18.20 -5.23 -5.38
N ASP A 315 18.47 -5.33 -6.68
CA ASP A 315 19.83 -5.34 -7.21
C ASP A 315 20.44 -3.93 -7.16
N MET A 316 21.42 -3.76 -6.28
CA MET A 316 22.19 -2.53 -6.06
C MET A 316 23.51 -2.51 -6.84
N THR A 317 23.77 -3.49 -7.70
CA THR A 317 24.96 -3.51 -8.57
C THR A 317 25.00 -2.23 -9.42
N GLU A 318 26.17 -1.58 -9.51
CA GLU A 318 26.36 -0.28 -10.18
C GLU A 318 25.56 0.91 -9.60
N PHE A 319 25.01 0.81 -8.38
CA PHE A 319 24.30 1.92 -7.72
C PHE A 319 25.16 3.19 -7.55
N SER A 320 24.56 4.34 -7.87
CA SER A 320 25.11 5.68 -7.71
C SER A 320 24.11 6.64 -7.04
N MET A 321 24.58 7.81 -6.60
CA MET A 321 23.71 8.84 -6.00
C MET A 321 22.70 9.47 -6.99
N ASN A 322 22.82 9.20 -8.30
CA ASN A 322 21.80 9.55 -9.29
C ASN A 322 20.58 8.61 -9.19
N ASN A 323 20.78 7.37 -8.74
CA ASN A 323 19.72 6.38 -8.54
C ASN A 323 18.99 6.53 -7.20
N MET A 324 19.44 7.43 -6.32
CA MET A 324 18.81 7.67 -5.01
C MET A 324 17.79 8.81 -5.08
N ASP A 325 16.51 8.46 -5.07
CA ASP A 325 15.36 9.37 -5.07
C ASP A 325 14.57 9.21 -3.76
N TYR A 326 14.80 10.11 -2.81
CA TYR A 326 14.13 10.04 -1.49
C TYR A 326 12.61 10.30 -1.56
N PRO A 327 12.09 11.24 -2.37
CA PRO A 327 10.65 11.32 -2.66
C PRO A 327 10.05 10.01 -3.16
N TYR A 328 10.66 9.39 -4.17
CA TYR A 328 10.18 8.12 -4.73
C TYR A 328 10.23 6.97 -3.72
N VAL A 329 11.35 6.83 -2.98
CA VAL A 329 11.45 5.83 -1.90
C VAL A 329 10.40 6.06 -0.83
N LYS A 330 10.12 7.31 -0.43
CA LYS A 330 9.03 7.62 0.51
C LYS A 330 7.66 7.18 -0.03
N PHE A 331 7.36 7.39 -1.32
CA PHE A 331 6.12 6.91 -1.93
C PHE A 331 6.02 5.38 -1.87
N VAL A 332 7.06 4.65 -2.27
CA VAL A 332 7.08 3.17 -2.25
C VAL A 332 6.84 2.63 -0.84
N LEU A 333 7.54 3.18 0.17
CA LEU A 333 7.35 2.77 1.56
C LEU A 333 5.95 3.10 2.08
N HIS A 334 5.44 4.29 1.78
CA HIS A 334 4.10 4.71 2.19
C HIS A 334 3.01 3.81 1.60
N CYS A 335 3.14 3.39 0.34
CA CYS A 335 2.26 2.39 -0.28
C CYS A 335 2.31 1.05 0.45
N LEU A 336 3.51 0.48 0.65
CA LEU A 336 3.68 -0.83 1.30
C LEU A 336 3.16 -0.84 2.75
N GLN A 337 3.33 0.26 3.50
CA GLN A 337 2.97 0.35 4.92
C GLN A 337 1.50 0.74 5.18
N ASN A 338 0.83 1.42 4.23
CA ASN A 338 -0.53 1.94 4.42
C ASN A 338 -1.59 1.35 3.49
N TYR A 339 -1.24 0.94 2.27
CA TYR A 339 -2.20 0.56 1.23
C TYR A 339 -2.08 -0.91 0.78
N TYR A 340 -0.93 -1.54 1.00
CA TYR A 340 -0.68 -2.96 0.69
C TYR A 340 -0.22 -3.76 1.94
N PRO A 341 -1.01 -3.75 3.05
CA PRO A 341 -0.67 -4.43 4.29
C PRO A 341 -0.41 -5.93 4.11
N GLU A 342 0.55 -6.47 4.86
CA GLU A 342 0.97 -7.87 4.85
C GLU A 342 1.29 -8.49 3.47
N CYS A 343 1.41 -7.70 2.41
CA CYS A 343 1.76 -8.18 1.06
C CYS A 343 3.26 -8.43 0.86
N LEU A 344 4.14 -7.91 1.73
CA LEU A 344 5.60 -8.13 1.66
C LEU A 344 6.01 -9.35 2.52
N GLY A 345 6.67 -10.31 1.87
CA GLY A 345 7.30 -11.45 2.52
C GLY A 345 8.74 -11.21 2.92
N VAL A 346 9.65 -11.16 1.94
CA VAL A 346 11.06 -10.83 2.15
C VAL A 346 11.53 -9.76 1.15
N CYS A 347 12.45 -8.91 1.60
CA CYS A 347 13.09 -7.87 0.80
C CYS A 347 14.62 -8.11 0.83
N LEU A 348 15.17 -8.53 -0.30
CA LEU A 348 16.58 -8.88 -0.47
C LEU A 348 17.30 -7.72 -1.16
N ILE A 349 18.13 -6.98 -0.42
CA ILE A 349 18.97 -5.91 -0.95
C ILE A 349 20.33 -6.52 -1.32
N VAL A 350 20.50 -6.80 -2.61
CA VAL A 350 21.63 -7.53 -3.16
C VAL A 350 22.74 -6.56 -3.57
N ASN A 351 24.00 -6.90 -3.24
CA ASN A 351 25.20 -6.16 -3.66
C ASN A 351 25.24 -4.66 -3.26
N ALA A 352 24.57 -4.27 -2.18
CA ALA A 352 24.62 -2.90 -1.65
C ALA A 352 26.07 -2.37 -1.53
N PRO A 353 26.46 -1.31 -2.25
CA PRO A 353 27.79 -0.72 -2.11
C PRO A 353 27.90 0.09 -0.81
N TRP A 354 29.12 0.28 -0.31
CA TRP A 354 29.37 0.91 0.99
C TRP A 354 28.72 2.30 1.16
N ILE A 355 28.56 3.05 0.06
CA ILE A 355 27.93 4.37 0.04
C ILE A 355 26.42 4.31 0.39
N PHE A 356 25.75 3.20 0.05
CA PHE A 356 24.32 3.00 0.38
C PHE A 356 24.08 2.92 1.89
N ASN A 357 25.09 2.61 2.71
CA ASN A 357 24.97 2.68 4.17
C ASN A 357 24.62 4.09 4.69
N GLY A 358 24.93 5.14 3.92
CA GLY A 358 24.47 6.51 4.21
C GLY A 358 22.97 6.66 3.95
N CYS A 359 22.50 6.20 2.79
CA CYS A 359 21.08 6.22 2.41
C CYS A 359 20.24 5.35 3.35
N TRP A 360 20.70 4.15 3.70
CA TRP A 360 19.99 3.22 4.57
C TRP A 360 19.77 3.78 5.99
N LYS A 361 20.68 4.61 6.51
CA LYS A 361 20.48 5.32 7.78
C LYS A 361 19.35 6.35 7.75
N ILE A 362 18.99 6.85 6.56
CA ILE A 362 17.87 7.78 6.33
C ILE A 362 16.57 7.01 6.02
N ILE A 363 16.68 5.87 5.33
CA ILE A 363 15.53 5.02 4.94
C ILE A 363 15.01 4.20 6.12
N LYS A 364 15.88 3.54 6.90
CA LYS A 364 15.49 2.62 7.97
C LYS A 364 14.54 3.23 9.02
N PRO A 365 14.70 4.49 9.48
CA PRO A 365 13.76 5.12 10.43
C PRO A 365 12.33 5.35 9.88
N LEU A 366 12.13 5.26 8.56
CA LEU A 366 10.81 5.40 7.92
C LEU A 366 10.03 4.08 7.85
N LEU A 367 10.73 2.95 8.06
CA LEU A 367 10.14 1.61 8.10
C LEU A 367 9.54 1.35 9.47
N ASP A 368 8.37 0.72 9.50
CA ASP A 368 7.92 0.10 10.74
C ASP A 368 8.80 -1.13 11.11
N PRO A 369 8.80 -1.59 12.37
CA PRO A 369 9.68 -2.68 12.80
C PRO A 369 9.42 -4.04 12.13
N ILE A 370 8.22 -4.30 11.59
CA ILE A 370 7.86 -5.56 10.92
C ILE A 370 8.34 -5.54 9.47
N VAL A 371 8.22 -4.41 8.77
CA VAL A 371 8.86 -4.25 7.45
C VAL A 371 10.38 -4.24 7.60
N SER A 372 10.94 -3.55 8.61
CA SER A 372 12.40 -3.52 8.82
C SER A 372 13.03 -4.86 9.20
N SER A 373 12.27 -5.84 9.73
CA SER A 373 12.80 -7.18 10.02
C SER A 373 12.77 -8.11 8.80
N LYS A 374 11.96 -7.80 7.79
CA LYS A 374 11.87 -8.50 6.50
C LYS A 374 12.95 -8.06 5.48
N VAL A 375 13.86 -7.15 5.84
CA VAL A 375 14.90 -6.61 4.95
C VAL A 375 16.27 -7.23 5.25
N HIS A 376 16.84 -7.93 4.26
CA HIS A 376 18.12 -8.62 4.36
C HIS A 376 19.12 -8.03 3.35
N PHE A 377 20.39 -7.92 3.76
CA PHE A 377 21.49 -7.43 2.91
C PHE A 377 22.38 -8.60 2.54
N ILE A 378 22.49 -8.90 1.25
CA ILE A 378 23.12 -10.13 0.74
C ILE A 378 23.96 -9.90 -0.53
N LYS A 379 24.63 -10.95 -1.00
CA LYS A 379 25.29 -11.08 -2.31
C LYS A 379 24.51 -11.99 -3.25
N PHE A 380 24.90 -12.07 -4.52
CA PHE A 380 24.24 -12.96 -5.49
C PHE A 380 24.36 -14.44 -5.09
N GLU A 381 25.50 -14.82 -4.52
CA GLU A 381 25.82 -16.17 -4.08
C GLU A 381 24.93 -16.65 -2.91
N GLU A 382 24.24 -15.74 -2.22
CA GLU A 382 23.32 -15.97 -1.10
C GLU A 382 21.83 -15.95 -1.55
N LEU A 383 21.51 -15.53 -2.78
CA LEU A 383 20.13 -15.58 -3.30
C LEU A 383 19.57 -17.01 -3.27
N LYS A 384 20.44 -18.00 -3.53
CA LYS A 384 20.13 -19.43 -3.52
C LYS A 384 19.61 -19.95 -2.18
N ASP A 385 19.77 -19.19 -1.09
CA ASP A 385 19.26 -19.58 0.22
C ASP A 385 17.74 -19.32 0.31
N TYR A 386 17.26 -18.26 -0.37
CA TYR A 386 15.86 -17.82 -0.40
C TYR A 386 15.09 -18.27 -1.66
N ILE A 387 15.77 -18.43 -2.79
CA ILE A 387 15.22 -18.65 -4.13
C ILE A 387 15.89 -19.89 -4.74
N ASP A 388 15.16 -20.71 -5.49
CA ASP A 388 15.75 -21.89 -6.16
C ASP A 388 16.54 -21.51 -7.43
N GLU A 389 17.58 -22.27 -7.75
CA GLU A 389 18.57 -21.92 -8.78
C GLU A 389 18.01 -21.88 -10.22
N ASP A 390 16.88 -22.56 -10.46
CA ASP A 390 16.10 -22.52 -11.70
C ASP A 390 15.12 -21.33 -11.76
N GLN A 391 14.90 -20.62 -10.67
CA GLN A 391 14.10 -19.40 -10.59
C GLN A 391 14.97 -18.12 -10.62
N ILE A 392 16.23 -18.21 -10.19
CA ILE A 392 17.21 -17.11 -10.29
C ILE A 392 17.67 -16.95 -11.75
N ILE A 393 17.53 -15.73 -12.29
CA ILE A 393 18.01 -15.37 -13.63
C ILE A 393 19.54 -15.43 -13.74
N LYS A 394 20.08 -15.81 -14.91
CA LYS A 394 21.52 -15.88 -15.19
C LYS A 394 22.29 -14.60 -14.84
N ALA A 395 21.68 -13.44 -15.04
CA ALA A 395 22.27 -12.14 -14.67
C ALA A 395 22.57 -11.99 -13.17
N PHE A 396 21.91 -12.78 -12.31
CA PHE A 396 22.09 -12.84 -10.86
C PHE A 396 22.78 -14.14 -10.40
N GLY A 397 23.42 -14.87 -11.31
CA GLY A 397 24.20 -16.08 -10.99
C GLY A 397 23.42 -17.40 -10.95
N GLY A 398 22.14 -17.40 -11.31
CA GLY A 398 21.32 -18.63 -11.42
C GLY A 398 21.35 -19.28 -12.80
N THR A 399 20.51 -20.30 -12.99
CA THR A 399 20.41 -21.04 -14.26
C THR A 399 19.30 -20.54 -15.20
N ASN A 400 18.31 -19.79 -14.69
CA ASN A 400 17.14 -19.41 -15.48
C ASN A 400 17.53 -18.53 -16.68
N PRO A 401 17.18 -18.92 -17.92
CA PRO A 401 17.57 -18.21 -19.14
C PRO A 401 16.77 -16.95 -19.43
N TYR A 402 15.80 -16.55 -18.59
CA TYR A 402 14.99 -15.36 -18.83
C TYR A 402 15.82 -14.08 -18.79
N GLU A 403 15.66 -13.28 -19.84
CA GLU A 403 16.18 -11.91 -19.95
C GLU A 403 14.99 -10.95 -20.08
N TYR A 404 15.10 -9.78 -19.46
CA TYR A 404 14.02 -8.79 -19.49
C TYR A 404 13.81 -8.23 -20.90
N ASN A 405 12.64 -8.48 -21.49
CA ASN A 405 12.22 -7.93 -22.76
C ASN A 405 10.84 -7.27 -22.65
N TYR A 406 10.75 -5.97 -22.91
CA TYR A 406 9.48 -5.26 -22.99
C TYR A 406 8.91 -5.35 -24.41
N ILE A 407 7.75 -5.98 -24.54
CA ILE A 407 6.96 -5.99 -25.78
C ILE A 407 5.79 -5.03 -25.58
N PRO A 408 5.76 -3.83 -26.21
CA PRO A 408 4.60 -2.94 -26.16
C PRO A 408 3.36 -3.58 -26.81
N PRO A 409 2.14 -3.11 -26.50
CA PRO A 409 0.93 -3.56 -27.18
C PRO A 409 0.97 -3.16 -28.67
N SER A 410 0.50 -4.04 -29.54
CA SER A 410 0.34 -3.74 -30.98
C SER A 410 -0.84 -2.79 -31.23
N ALA A 411 -0.92 -2.22 -32.44
CA ALA A 411 -2.09 -1.43 -32.84
C ALA A 411 -3.40 -2.24 -32.74
N ASP A 412 -3.34 -3.53 -33.11
CA ASP A 412 -4.45 -4.46 -33.04
C ASP A 412 -4.84 -4.77 -31.58
N ASP A 413 -3.86 -4.97 -30.68
CA ASP A 413 -4.13 -5.08 -29.23
C ASP A 413 -4.86 -3.82 -28.72
N ILE A 414 -4.38 -2.62 -29.09
CA ILE A 414 -4.97 -1.34 -28.66
C ILE A 414 -6.41 -1.18 -29.17
N GLU A 415 -6.71 -1.56 -30.42
CA GLU A 415 -8.07 -1.49 -30.95
C GLU A 415 -8.99 -2.53 -30.30
N MET A 416 -8.52 -3.78 -30.11
CA MET A 416 -9.27 -4.83 -29.42
C MET A 416 -9.58 -4.46 -27.97
N GLU A 417 -8.60 -3.94 -27.22
CA GLU A 417 -8.75 -3.44 -25.86
C GLU A 417 -9.79 -2.31 -25.80
N LYS A 418 -9.64 -1.28 -26.65
CA LYS A 418 -10.57 -0.14 -26.74
C LYS A 418 -12.00 -0.57 -27.07
N LYS A 419 -12.18 -1.54 -27.97
CA LYS A 419 -13.48 -2.10 -28.32
C LYS A 419 -14.08 -2.89 -27.16
N THR A 420 -13.28 -3.73 -26.52
CA THR A 420 -13.72 -4.60 -25.40
C THR A 420 -14.11 -3.77 -24.18
N LYS A 421 -13.36 -2.71 -23.88
CA LYS A 421 -13.62 -1.80 -22.76
C LYS A 421 -14.60 -0.67 -23.06
N SER A 422 -15.11 -0.56 -24.29
CA SER A 422 -16.03 0.53 -24.64
C SER A 422 -17.25 0.57 -23.73
N ASN A 423 -17.73 1.78 -23.44
CA ASN A 423 -19.00 2.01 -22.74
C ASN A 423 -20.23 1.65 -23.61
N ASP A 424 -20.00 1.25 -24.86
CA ASP A 424 -21.02 0.68 -25.76
C ASP A 424 -21.02 -0.86 -25.77
N ASN A 425 -20.13 -1.53 -25.04
CA ASN A 425 -20.08 -3.00 -24.99
C ASN A 425 -21.11 -3.56 -23.98
N PRO A 426 -22.21 -4.20 -24.42
CA PRO A 426 -23.23 -4.70 -23.50
C PRO A 426 -22.74 -5.85 -22.61
N GLU A 427 -21.76 -6.65 -23.07
CA GLU A 427 -21.24 -7.77 -22.28
C GLU A 427 -20.40 -7.25 -21.09
N LYS A 428 -19.69 -6.11 -21.24
CA LYS A 428 -19.01 -5.42 -20.12
C LYS A 428 -20.01 -5.11 -19.00
N PHE A 429 -21.11 -4.42 -19.31
CA PHE A 429 -22.13 -4.08 -18.30
C PHE A 429 -22.81 -5.32 -17.72
N LYS A 430 -23.08 -6.35 -18.54
CA LYS A 430 -23.62 -7.62 -18.06
C LYS A 430 -22.68 -8.29 -17.04
N ARG A 431 -21.36 -8.32 -17.26
CA ARG A 431 -20.40 -8.85 -16.27
C ARG A 431 -20.29 -7.99 -15.02
N ILE A 432 -20.43 -6.67 -15.15
CA ILE A 432 -20.46 -5.74 -14.00
C ILE A 432 -21.69 -6.03 -13.12
N GLU A 433 -22.87 -6.21 -13.70
CA GLU A 433 -24.09 -6.52 -12.94
C GLU A 433 -24.11 -7.96 -12.41
N GLU A 434 -23.59 -8.94 -13.16
CA GLU A 434 -23.36 -10.32 -12.66
C GLU A 434 -22.47 -10.31 -11.40
N TRP A 435 -21.36 -9.55 -11.42
CA TRP A 435 -20.47 -9.39 -10.27
C TRP A 435 -21.13 -8.62 -9.11
N ARG A 436 -21.82 -7.50 -9.37
CA ARG A 436 -22.53 -6.70 -8.35
C ARG A 436 -23.61 -7.51 -7.64
N ALA A 437 -24.34 -8.37 -8.35
CA ALA A 437 -25.33 -9.25 -7.74
C ALA A 437 -24.69 -10.23 -6.75
N ILE A 438 -23.53 -10.81 -7.08
CA ILE A 438 -22.79 -11.73 -6.21
C ILE A 438 -22.10 -11.00 -5.04
N VAL A 439 -21.62 -9.76 -5.25
CA VAL A 439 -21.17 -8.87 -4.16
C VAL A 439 -22.32 -8.63 -3.17
N LYS A 440 -23.55 -8.42 -3.64
CA LYS A 440 -24.72 -8.25 -2.77
C LYS A 440 -25.10 -9.56 -2.07
N GLU A 441 -25.04 -10.70 -2.76
CA GLU A 441 -25.19 -12.03 -2.16
C GLU A 441 -24.18 -12.26 -1.02
N TYR A 442 -22.91 -11.83 -1.20
CA TYR A 442 -21.85 -11.92 -0.20
C TYR A 442 -22.05 -10.95 0.98
N GLU A 443 -22.52 -9.72 0.72
CA GLU A 443 -22.87 -8.75 1.77
C GLU A 443 -23.97 -9.32 2.69
N ASP A 444 -25.03 -9.89 2.11
CA ASP A 444 -26.19 -10.36 2.87
C ASP A 444 -25.92 -11.68 3.62
N ILE A 445 -25.20 -12.64 3.02
CA ILE A 445 -24.79 -13.86 3.76
C ILE A 445 -23.75 -13.55 4.86
N THR A 446 -22.91 -12.51 4.69
CA THR A 446 -21.98 -12.09 5.75
C THR A 446 -22.72 -11.46 6.92
N LYS A 447 -23.78 -10.68 6.65
CA LYS A 447 -24.69 -10.16 7.70
C LYS A 447 -25.47 -11.29 8.39
N GLU A 448 -25.92 -12.31 7.66
CA GLU A 448 -26.51 -13.53 8.24
C GLU A 448 -25.50 -14.25 9.16
N TRP A 449 -24.23 -14.39 8.72
CA TRP A 449 -23.17 -15.04 9.49
C TRP A 449 -22.80 -14.27 10.76
N ILE A 450 -22.74 -12.94 10.72
CA ILE A 450 -22.52 -12.09 11.91
C ILE A 450 -23.66 -12.29 12.92
N GLU A 451 -24.93 -12.13 12.50
CA GLU A 451 -26.06 -12.25 13.42
C GLU A 451 -26.17 -13.67 14.01
N LYS A 452 -25.90 -14.71 13.22
CA LYS A 452 -25.92 -16.12 13.68
C LYS A 452 -24.81 -16.47 14.67
N ASN A 453 -23.68 -15.75 14.65
CA ASN A 453 -22.61 -15.93 15.63
C ASN A 453 -22.74 -15.00 16.84
N ARG A 454 -23.63 -14.00 16.82
CA ARG A 454 -23.67 -12.89 17.79
C ARG A 454 -23.59 -13.31 19.26
N ASP A 455 -24.38 -14.30 19.68
CA ASP A 455 -24.38 -14.77 21.07
C ASP A 455 -23.17 -15.67 21.40
N LEU A 456 -22.66 -16.42 20.43
CA LEU A 456 -21.41 -17.17 20.56
C LEU A 456 -20.22 -16.21 20.72
N ASP A 457 -20.21 -15.10 19.98
CA ASP A 457 -19.20 -14.04 20.04
C ASP A 457 -19.27 -13.27 21.36
N ASN A 458 -20.47 -12.90 21.81
CA ASN A 458 -20.70 -12.31 23.13
C ASN A 458 -20.17 -13.23 24.25
N LEU A 459 -20.46 -14.54 24.18
CA LEU A 459 -19.97 -15.52 25.15
C LEU A 459 -18.44 -15.72 25.08
N CYS A 460 -17.86 -15.72 23.87
CA CYS A 460 -16.41 -15.83 23.66
C CYS A 460 -15.67 -14.61 24.22
N ARG A 461 -16.17 -13.41 23.92
CA ARG A 461 -15.64 -12.13 24.41
C ARG A 461 -15.77 -12.02 25.93
N ALA A 462 -16.90 -12.42 26.52
CA ALA A 462 -17.07 -12.43 27.97
C ALA A 462 -16.08 -13.38 28.66
N LYS A 463 -15.95 -14.63 28.19
CA LYS A 463 -15.03 -15.63 28.75
C LYS A 463 -13.57 -15.22 28.73
N ASN A 464 -13.16 -14.45 27.72
CA ASN A 464 -11.79 -13.98 27.57
C ASN A 464 -11.57 -12.53 28.06
N SER A 465 -12.61 -11.87 28.56
CA SER A 465 -12.56 -10.43 28.89
C SER A 465 -11.55 -10.07 29.99
N GLU A 466 -11.28 -10.99 30.92
CA GLU A 466 -10.32 -10.83 32.02
C GLU A 466 -8.89 -11.32 31.68
N ASN A 467 -8.70 -12.02 30.55
CA ASN A 467 -7.41 -12.60 30.18
C ASN A 467 -6.47 -11.51 29.62
N PRO A 468 -5.34 -11.16 30.28
CA PRO A 468 -4.47 -10.08 29.83
C PRO A 468 -3.78 -10.34 28.49
N ASP A 469 -3.64 -11.60 28.08
CA ASP A 469 -2.98 -12.00 26.84
C ASP A 469 -3.96 -12.19 25.66
N SER A 470 -5.27 -12.20 25.94
CA SER A 470 -6.33 -12.29 24.92
C SER A 470 -6.36 -11.08 23.98
N LEU A 471 -6.82 -11.30 22.75
CA LEU A 471 -7.22 -10.27 21.78
C LEU A 471 -8.61 -9.69 22.09
N LEU A 472 -9.47 -10.42 22.81
CA LEU A 472 -10.84 -10.05 23.18
C LEU A 472 -10.98 -9.34 24.54
N LYS A 473 -9.87 -9.18 25.29
CA LYS A 473 -9.85 -8.56 26.63
C LYS A 473 -10.56 -7.21 26.70
N ALA A 474 -11.24 -6.97 27.82
CA ALA A 474 -11.97 -5.74 28.05
C ALA A 474 -11.07 -4.56 28.38
N GLU A 475 -11.58 -3.34 28.16
CA GLU A 475 -11.05 -2.17 28.86
C GLU A 475 -11.40 -2.27 30.36
N LYS A 476 -10.46 -1.90 31.23
CA LYS A 476 -10.61 -2.02 32.68
C LYS A 476 -11.86 -1.32 33.20
N GLY A 477 -12.75 -2.05 33.87
CA GLY A 477 -14.07 -1.59 34.31
C GLY A 477 -15.21 -1.80 33.30
N LYS A 478 -14.99 -2.59 32.24
CA LYS A 478 -15.99 -3.05 31.25
C LYS A 478 -15.99 -4.58 31.09
N GLU A 479 -15.49 -5.30 32.07
CA GLU A 479 -15.47 -6.77 32.11
C GLU A 479 -16.92 -7.31 32.06
N ILE A 480 -17.15 -8.38 31.30
CA ILE A 480 -18.49 -8.95 31.09
C ILE A 480 -18.52 -10.34 31.71
N ASN A 481 -19.31 -10.54 32.77
CA ASN A 481 -19.45 -11.87 33.37
C ASN A 481 -20.17 -12.83 32.39
N ALA A 482 -19.44 -13.84 31.92
CA ALA A 482 -19.93 -14.88 31.02
C ALA A 482 -21.05 -15.76 31.64
N GLU A 483 -21.14 -15.87 32.97
CA GLU A 483 -22.20 -16.62 33.66
C GLU A 483 -23.60 -16.03 33.43
N ASN A 484 -23.68 -14.75 33.08
CA ASN A 484 -24.94 -14.08 32.73
C ASN A 484 -25.38 -14.31 31.27
N ILE A 485 -24.55 -14.95 30.44
CA ILE A 485 -24.82 -15.20 29.01
C ILE A 485 -25.27 -16.64 28.83
N VAL A 486 -26.58 -16.87 28.98
CA VAL A 486 -27.22 -18.15 28.69
C VAL A 486 -27.59 -18.21 27.21
N ILE A 487 -27.17 -19.28 26.52
CA ILE A 487 -27.53 -19.57 25.14
C ILE A 487 -28.40 -20.83 25.14
N ASP A 488 -29.68 -20.68 24.80
CA ASP A 488 -30.59 -21.80 24.59
C ASP A 488 -30.17 -22.62 23.36
N ASP A 489 -30.09 -23.95 23.52
CA ASP A 489 -29.68 -24.91 22.47
C ASP A 489 -28.42 -24.49 21.69
N LYS A 490 -27.33 -24.24 22.44
CA LYS A 490 -26.04 -23.81 21.90
C LYS A 490 -25.50 -24.72 20.79
N ASP A 491 -25.76 -26.03 20.83
CA ASP A 491 -25.27 -26.97 19.82
C ASP A 491 -26.01 -26.81 18.49
N LYS A 492 -27.32 -26.54 18.52
CA LYS A 492 -28.09 -26.12 17.34
C LYS A 492 -27.63 -24.76 16.82
N LEU A 493 -27.34 -23.79 17.69
CA LEU A 493 -26.84 -22.47 17.27
C LEU A 493 -25.48 -22.56 16.55
N MET A 494 -24.53 -23.34 17.07
CA MET A 494 -23.25 -23.57 16.42
C MET A 494 -23.43 -24.23 15.03
N LYS A 495 -24.29 -25.26 14.94
CA LYS A 495 -24.58 -25.93 13.66
C LYS A 495 -25.22 -24.98 12.64
N GLU A 496 -26.14 -24.10 13.05
CA GLU A 496 -26.69 -23.08 12.17
C GLU A 496 -25.62 -22.08 11.71
N ALA A 497 -24.71 -21.65 12.60
CA ALA A 497 -23.60 -20.77 12.25
C ALA A 497 -22.61 -21.41 11.26
N GLU A 498 -22.28 -22.69 11.43
CA GLU A 498 -21.46 -23.49 10.49
C GLU A 498 -22.12 -23.62 9.11
N GLU A 499 -23.43 -23.88 9.06
CA GLU A 499 -24.21 -23.94 7.81
C GLU A 499 -24.28 -22.59 7.07
N VAL A 500 -24.22 -21.46 7.79
CA VAL A 500 -24.11 -20.12 7.19
C VAL A 500 -22.68 -19.88 6.68
N GLU A 501 -21.67 -20.26 7.47
CA GLU A 501 -20.26 -20.09 7.09
C GLU A 501 -19.87 -20.90 5.86
N SER A 502 -20.40 -22.12 5.70
CA SER A 502 -20.20 -22.92 4.49
C SER A 502 -20.78 -22.24 3.24
N ARG A 503 -22.05 -21.79 3.32
CA ARG A 503 -22.70 -21.03 2.23
C ARG A 503 -21.93 -19.76 1.89
N ARG A 504 -21.44 -19.03 2.90
CA ARG A 504 -20.62 -17.82 2.72
C ARG A 504 -19.33 -18.09 1.94
N LYS A 505 -18.62 -19.18 2.26
CA LYS A 505 -17.39 -19.60 1.53
C LYS A 505 -17.69 -19.96 0.07
N GLU A 506 -18.79 -20.66 -0.20
CA GLU A 506 -19.24 -20.94 -1.57
C GLU A 506 -19.50 -19.63 -2.35
N ILE A 507 -20.10 -18.62 -1.73
CA ILE A 507 -20.38 -17.32 -2.36
C ILE A 507 -19.08 -16.49 -2.54
N GLY A 508 -18.09 -16.61 -1.65
CA GLY A 508 -16.75 -16.05 -1.85
C GLY A 508 -16.06 -16.62 -3.10
N GLU A 509 -16.20 -17.93 -3.32
CA GLU A 509 -15.73 -18.58 -4.55
C GLU A 509 -16.55 -18.18 -5.80
N LYS A 510 -17.86 -17.88 -5.67
CA LYS A 510 -18.64 -17.25 -6.75
C LYS A 510 -18.10 -15.85 -7.09
N HIS A 511 -17.81 -15.03 -6.07
CA HIS A 511 -17.30 -13.66 -6.25
C HIS A 511 -16.03 -13.65 -7.09
N LYS A 512 -15.04 -14.47 -6.70
CA LYS A 512 -13.78 -14.65 -7.44
C LYS A 512 -14.03 -15.07 -8.89
N LYS A 513 -14.87 -16.08 -9.14
CA LYS A 513 -15.20 -16.57 -10.48
C LYS A 513 -15.97 -15.55 -11.33
N ALA A 514 -16.74 -14.65 -10.71
CA ALA A 514 -17.38 -13.52 -11.40
C ALA A 514 -16.37 -12.42 -11.75
N PHE A 515 -15.43 -12.12 -10.85
CA PHE A 515 -14.37 -11.14 -11.12
C PHE A 515 -13.39 -11.62 -12.21
N ASN A 516 -13.03 -12.90 -12.23
CA ASN A 516 -12.26 -13.52 -13.32
C ASN A 516 -12.88 -13.25 -14.70
N LYS A 517 -14.20 -13.35 -14.81
CA LYS A 517 -14.97 -13.04 -16.04
C LYS A 517 -15.05 -11.55 -16.36
N LEU A 518 -14.85 -10.68 -15.37
CA LEU A 518 -14.82 -9.23 -15.52
C LEU A 518 -13.45 -8.72 -15.99
N ILE A 519 -12.35 -9.41 -15.65
CA ILE A 519 -10.96 -8.99 -15.94
C ILE A 519 -10.72 -8.51 -17.39
N PRO A 520 -11.15 -9.21 -18.45
CA PRO A 520 -10.98 -8.75 -19.84
C PRO A 520 -11.61 -7.38 -20.16
N TYR A 521 -12.55 -6.92 -19.32
CA TYR A 521 -13.28 -5.66 -19.49
C TYR A 521 -12.82 -4.55 -18.52
N VAL A 522 -11.90 -4.83 -17.59
CA VAL A 522 -11.42 -3.86 -16.58
C VAL A 522 -9.90 -3.78 -16.45
N TYR A 523 -9.13 -4.78 -16.89
CA TYR A 523 -7.66 -4.76 -16.89
C TYR A 523 -7.12 -4.87 -18.33
N THR A 524 -6.00 -4.21 -18.64
CA THR A 524 -5.30 -4.38 -19.93
C THR A 524 -4.43 -5.63 -19.92
N LYS A 525 -4.40 -6.35 -21.04
CA LYS A 525 -3.41 -7.39 -21.30
C LYS A 525 -2.01 -6.79 -21.31
N THR A 526 -1.12 -7.23 -20.42
CA THR A 526 0.22 -6.63 -20.27
C THR A 526 1.33 -7.42 -20.99
N TYR A 527 2.54 -6.86 -21.04
CA TYR A 527 3.73 -7.53 -21.55
C TYR A 527 4.06 -8.82 -20.80
N TYR A 528 3.59 -9.01 -19.56
CA TYR A 528 3.70 -10.29 -18.85
C TYR A 528 2.95 -11.40 -19.60
N GLN A 529 1.78 -11.09 -20.15
CA GLN A 529 0.97 -12.02 -20.94
C GLN A 529 1.50 -12.12 -22.38
N ARG A 530 1.97 -11.02 -22.99
CA ARG A 530 2.58 -11.06 -24.33
C ARG A 530 3.92 -11.83 -24.36
N ASN A 531 4.66 -11.89 -23.25
CA ASN A 531 5.86 -12.71 -23.07
C ASN A 531 5.59 -14.10 -22.44
N ASN A 532 4.33 -14.47 -22.17
CA ASN A 532 3.95 -15.73 -21.50
C ASN A 532 4.59 -15.95 -20.10
N ILE A 533 4.86 -14.88 -19.35
CA ILE A 533 5.45 -14.93 -18.00
C ILE A 533 4.40 -15.38 -16.97
N PHE A 534 3.21 -14.76 -17.01
CA PHE A 534 2.01 -15.25 -16.32
C PHE A 534 0.74 -14.66 -16.93
N ASN A 535 -0.38 -15.32 -16.69
CA ASN A 535 -1.73 -14.81 -16.95
C ASN A 535 -2.45 -14.52 -15.62
N TYR A 536 -3.30 -13.50 -15.60
CA TYR A 536 -4.10 -13.14 -14.41
C TYR A 536 -5.18 -14.18 -14.09
N VAL A 537 -5.64 -14.88 -15.12
CA VAL A 537 -6.68 -15.91 -15.11
C VAL A 537 -6.30 -16.92 -16.20
N SER A 538 -6.40 -18.24 -15.97
CA SER A 538 -6.25 -19.22 -17.05
C SER A 538 -7.53 -19.35 -17.88
N GLU A 539 -7.45 -19.89 -19.11
CA GLU A 539 -8.64 -20.09 -19.94
C GLU A 539 -9.67 -21.02 -19.28
N ASP A 540 -9.22 -21.99 -18.47
CA ASP A 540 -10.08 -22.87 -17.64
C ASP A 540 -10.77 -22.15 -16.45
N GLU A 541 -10.41 -20.90 -16.15
CA GLU A 541 -10.92 -20.10 -15.03
C GLU A 541 -11.91 -18.99 -15.48
N ILE A 542 -12.22 -18.90 -16.78
CA ILE A 542 -13.11 -17.90 -17.43
C ILE A 542 -14.46 -18.53 -17.82
#